data_AF-A0A7S1REI3-F1
#
_entry.id   AF-A0A7S1REI3-F1
#
_cell.length_a   1.000
_cell.length_b   1.000
_cell.length_c   1.000
_cell.angle_alpha   90.00
_cell.angle_beta   90.00
_cell.angle_gamma   90.00
#
_symmetry.space_group_name_H-M   'P 1'
#
loop_
_entity.id
_entity.type
_entity.pdbx_description
1 polymer ?
#
loop_
_entity_poly.entity_id
_entity_poly.type
_entity_poly.pdbx_seq_one_letter_code
_entity_poly.pdbx_strand_id
1 'polypeptide(L)'
;EYGKPAELMVYLRVTPEWFKGWVDSDSPDQYPPTVWDALKELPAEATKSFGPGIKGAARELQRLVPPGLQHLSLGELRHLVELAVGRSVLAFKGHKLELWRQQPLLADQTTAGIVEGA
;
A
#
# COMPACT_ATOMS: atom_id res chain seq x y z
N GLU A 1 -43.34 16.22 9.39
CA GLU A 1 -42.12 16.16 8.56
C GLU A 1 -40.91 16.23 9.50
N TYR A 2 -40.11 15.17 9.60
CA TYR A 2 -38.89 15.17 10.42
C TYR A 2 -37.77 15.80 9.60
N GLY A 3 -37.38 17.03 9.94
CA GLY A 3 -36.24 17.71 9.34
C GLY A 3 -34.94 16.95 9.64
N LYS A 4 -34.13 16.70 8.60
CA LYS A 4 -32.76 16.18 8.75
C LYS A 4 -32.03 17.01 9.82
N PRO A 5 -31.36 16.39 10.80
CA PRO A 5 -30.50 17.15 11.70
C PRO A 5 -29.44 17.87 10.85
N ALA A 6 -29.31 19.18 11.05
CA ALA A 6 -28.30 19.97 10.37
C ALA A 6 -26.92 19.37 10.69
N GLU A 7 -26.21 18.96 9.64
CA GLU A 7 -24.89 18.36 9.75
C GLU A 7 -23.93 19.41 10.30
N LEU A 8 -23.42 19.19 11.52
CA LEU A 8 -22.52 20.12 12.18
C LEU A 8 -21.18 20.17 11.42
N MET A 9 -21.00 21.18 10.58
CA MET A 9 -19.76 21.40 9.84
C MET A 9 -18.88 22.43 10.53
N VAL A 10 -17.62 22.06 10.76
CA VAL A 10 -16.58 22.97 11.25
C VAL A 10 -15.73 23.41 10.06
N TYR A 11 -15.81 24.68 9.71
CA TYR A 11 -14.97 25.29 8.68
C TYR A 11 -13.74 25.93 9.31
N LEU A 12 -12.58 25.70 8.72
CA LEU A 12 -11.38 26.47 9.03
C LEU A 12 -11.54 27.88 8.45
N ARG A 13 -11.45 28.91 9.30
CA ARG A 13 -11.57 30.32 8.86
C ARG A 13 -10.40 30.78 7.99
N VAL A 14 -9.25 30.14 8.16
CA VAL A 14 -8.01 30.42 7.44
C VAL A 14 -7.39 29.09 7.06
N THR A 15 -7.00 28.96 5.79
CA THR A 15 -6.26 27.78 5.31
C THR A 15 -4.91 27.73 6.02
N PRO A 16 -4.57 26.63 6.70
CA PRO A 16 -3.29 26.53 7.38
C PRO A 16 -2.14 26.47 6.36
N GLU A 17 -0.98 27.03 6.73
CA GLU A 17 0.21 27.08 5.85
C GLU A 17 0.74 25.70 5.43
N TRP A 18 0.47 24.70 6.27
CA TRP A 18 0.81 23.30 6.03
C TRP A 18 -0.18 22.58 5.10
N PHE A 19 -1.34 23.16 4.77
CA PHE A 19 -2.28 22.58 3.83
C PHE A 19 -1.78 22.78 2.39
N LYS A 20 -1.41 21.69 1.73
CA LYS A 20 -0.90 21.70 0.34
C LYS A 20 -1.93 21.29 -0.71
N GLY A 21 -3.21 21.23 -0.32
CA GLY A 21 -4.29 20.74 -1.16
C GLY A 21 -4.73 19.33 -0.75
N TRP A 22 -5.70 18.81 -1.52
CA TRP A 22 -6.20 17.45 -1.36
C TRP A 22 -5.38 16.50 -2.22
N VAL A 23 -5.17 15.29 -1.72
CA VAL A 23 -4.52 14.22 -2.49
C VAL A 23 -5.59 13.45 -3.25
N ASP A 24 -5.48 13.45 -4.57
CA ASP A 24 -6.30 12.67 -5.50
C ASP A 24 -5.43 11.68 -6.31
N SER A 25 -6.03 10.96 -7.25
CA SER A 25 -5.32 9.94 -8.04
C SER A 25 -4.38 10.54 -9.11
N ASP A 26 -4.52 11.82 -9.44
CA ASP A 26 -3.68 12.53 -10.41
C ASP A 26 -2.58 13.37 -9.72
N SER A 27 -2.55 13.34 -8.39
CA SER A 27 -1.59 14.07 -7.58
C SER A 27 -0.17 13.51 -7.80
N PRO A 28 0.86 14.38 -7.86
CA PRO A 28 2.23 13.91 -7.97
C PRO A 28 2.69 13.21 -6.68
N ASP A 29 3.77 12.44 -6.78
CA ASP A 29 4.40 11.87 -5.59
C ASP A 29 4.93 12.96 -4.66
N GLN A 30 4.33 13.04 -3.48
CA GLN A 30 4.65 13.98 -2.42
C GLN A 30 5.23 13.29 -1.18
N TYR A 31 5.45 11.97 -1.23
CA TYR A 31 5.88 11.19 -0.06
C TYR A 31 7.40 11.19 0.07
N PRO A 32 7.93 11.45 1.28
CA PRO A 32 9.37 11.38 1.51
C PRO A 32 9.89 9.94 1.35
N PRO A 33 11.20 9.75 1.07
CA PRO A 33 11.79 8.43 0.94
C PRO A 33 11.53 7.49 2.12
N THR A 34 11.42 8.03 3.34
CA THR A 34 11.12 7.27 4.57
C THR A 34 9.77 6.55 4.52
N VAL A 35 8.76 7.12 3.85
CA VAL A 35 7.45 6.48 3.64
C VAL A 35 7.59 5.29 2.68
N TRP A 36 8.40 5.45 1.64
CA TRP A 36 8.69 4.38 0.68
C TRP A 36 9.48 3.24 1.31
N ASP A 37 10.44 3.55 2.17
CA ASP A 37 11.23 2.54 2.87
C ASP A 37 10.36 1.79 3.89
N ALA A 38 9.51 2.49 4.64
CA ALA A 38 8.52 1.86 5.52
C ALA A 38 7.57 0.90 4.77
N LEU A 39 7.20 1.23 3.52
CA LEU A 39 6.39 0.36 2.68
C LEU A 39 7.15 -0.90 2.23
N LYS A 40 8.44 -0.81 1.93
CA LYS A 40 9.30 -1.95 1.51
C LYS A 40 9.64 -2.87 2.68
N GLU A 41 9.79 -2.33 3.88
CA GLU A 41 10.07 -3.07 5.11
C GLU A 41 8.84 -3.82 5.66
N LEU A 42 7.69 -3.77 4.95
CA LEU A 42 6.52 -4.54 5.35
C LEU A 42 6.81 -6.04 5.34
N PRO A 43 6.45 -6.77 6.40
CA PRO A 43 6.61 -8.21 6.43
C PRO A 43 5.77 -8.86 5.32
N ALA A 44 6.31 -9.90 4.67
CA ALA A 44 5.62 -10.58 3.57
C ALA A 44 4.21 -11.06 3.98
N GLU A 45 4.05 -11.55 5.21
CA GLU A 45 2.76 -11.92 5.81
C GLU A 45 1.72 -10.79 5.84
N ALA A 46 2.15 -9.54 6.03
CA ALA A 46 1.25 -8.38 5.96
C ALA A 46 0.70 -8.18 4.54
N THR A 47 1.57 -8.36 3.53
CA THR A 47 1.18 -8.20 2.12
C THR A 47 0.28 -9.33 1.62
N LYS A 48 0.40 -10.56 2.16
CA LYS A 48 -0.51 -11.68 1.86
C LYS A 48 -1.96 -11.43 2.28
N SER A 49 -2.14 -10.54 3.26
CA SER A 49 -3.43 -10.17 3.83
C SER A 49 -4.06 -8.95 3.16
N PHE A 50 -3.40 -8.33 2.16
CA PHE A 50 -3.99 -7.21 1.46
C PHE A 50 -5.32 -7.62 0.83
N GLY A 51 -6.38 -6.92 1.25
CA GLY A 51 -7.71 -7.08 0.69
C GLY A 51 -7.73 -6.75 -0.80
N PRO A 52 -8.81 -7.09 -1.50
CA PRO A 52 -8.85 -6.93 -2.94
C PRO A 52 -8.73 -5.46 -3.38
N GLY A 53 -7.86 -5.22 -4.36
CA GLY A 53 -7.67 -3.89 -4.95
C GLY A 53 -6.93 -2.89 -4.06
N ILE A 54 -6.75 -1.69 -4.60
CA ILE A 54 -6.04 -0.57 -3.96
C ILE A 54 -6.71 -0.15 -2.65
N LYS A 55 -8.04 -0.02 -2.67
CA LYS A 55 -8.83 0.36 -1.49
C LYS A 55 -8.70 -0.67 -0.36
N GLY A 56 -8.66 -1.96 -0.71
CA GLY A 56 -8.47 -3.06 0.25
C GLY A 56 -7.09 -3.00 0.89
N ALA A 57 -6.03 -2.87 0.08
CA ALA A 57 -4.67 -2.73 0.58
C ALA A 57 -4.49 -1.47 1.46
N ALA A 58 -5.04 -0.32 1.07
CA ALA A 58 -4.97 0.90 1.87
C ALA A 58 -5.64 0.74 3.24
N ARG A 59 -6.78 0.04 3.31
CA ARG A 59 -7.44 -0.28 4.58
C ARG A 59 -6.63 -1.22 5.45
N GLU A 60 -5.99 -2.23 4.85
CA GLU A 60 -5.12 -3.13 5.60
C GLU A 60 -3.87 -2.42 6.11
N LEU A 61 -3.25 -1.53 5.33
CA LEU A 61 -2.16 -0.67 5.80
C LEU A 61 -2.59 0.22 6.96
N GLN A 62 -3.79 0.80 6.88
CA GLN A 62 -4.36 1.59 7.97
C GLN A 62 -4.63 0.75 9.21
N ARG A 63 -5.01 -0.53 9.06
CA ARG A 63 -5.26 -1.44 10.19
C ARG A 63 -3.97 -1.90 10.84
N LEU A 64 -2.93 -2.16 10.05
CA LEU A 64 -1.63 -2.61 10.52
C LEU A 64 -0.82 -1.49 11.19
N VAL A 65 -1.06 -0.23 10.81
CA VAL A 65 -0.38 0.96 11.32
C VAL A 65 1.15 0.77 11.41
N PRO A 66 1.83 0.41 10.31
CA PRO A 66 3.25 0.14 10.35
C PRO A 66 4.02 1.43 10.73
N PRO A 67 5.11 1.31 11.50
CA PRO A 67 5.97 2.44 11.83
C PRO A 67 6.39 3.18 10.55
N GLY A 68 6.20 4.50 10.53
CA GLY A 68 6.51 5.32 9.35
C GLY A 68 5.34 5.58 8.41
N LEU A 69 4.22 4.84 8.48
CA LEU A 69 2.98 5.16 7.73
C LEU A 69 1.84 5.66 8.64
N GLN A 70 2.02 5.61 9.96
CA GLN A 70 1.01 5.97 10.98
C GLN A 70 0.47 7.41 10.89
N HIS A 71 1.21 8.32 10.24
CA HIS A 71 0.82 9.71 10.08
C HIS A 71 0.01 9.96 8.81
N LEU A 72 -0.13 8.95 7.94
CA LEU A 72 -0.87 9.06 6.70
C LEU A 72 -2.35 8.76 6.92
N SER A 73 -3.19 9.59 6.32
CA SER A 73 -4.63 9.37 6.21
C SER A 73 -4.95 8.21 5.27
N LEU A 74 -6.19 7.71 5.32
CA LEU A 74 -6.64 6.66 4.38
C LEU A 74 -6.54 7.10 2.90
N GLY A 75 -6.78 8.38 2.63
CA GLY A 75 -6.65 8.93 1.27
C GLY A 75 -5.20 8.89 0.80
N GLU A 76 -4.27 9.28 1.67
CA GLU A 76 -2.84 9.21 1.39
C GLU A 76 -2.34 7.78 1.25
N LEU A 77 -2.81 6.85 2.09
CA LEU A 77 -2.47 5.43 1.96
C LEU A 77 -2.98 4.85 0.64
N ARG A 78 -4.18 5.24 0.19
CA ARG A 78 -4.72 4.83 -1.11
C ARG A 78 -3.84 5.35 -2.25
N HIS A 79 -3.51 6.64 -2.22
CA HIS A 79 -2.66 7.25 -3.23
C HIS A 79 -1.25 6.66 -3.25
N LEU A 80 -0.67 6.39 -2.07
CA LEU A 80 0.61 5.69 -1.93
C LEU A 80 0.57 4.29 -2.56
N VAL A 81 -0.50 3.52 -2.35
CA VAL A 81 -0.68 2.20 -2.98
C VAL A 81 -0.83 2.33 -4.50
N GLU A 82 -1.58 3.33 -4.99
CA GLU A 82 -1.69 3.65 -6.43
C GLU A 82 -0.32 3.91 -7.06
N LEU A 83 0.49 4.78 -6.44
CA LEU A 83 1.84 5.08 -6.88
C LEU A 83 2.76 3.85 -6.80
N ALA A 84 2.65 3.05 -5.73
CA ALA A 84 3.47 1.86 -5.55
C ALA A 84 3.20 0.79 -6.62
N VAL A 85 1.95 0.66 -7.08
CA VAL A 85 1.60 -0.20 -8.22
C VAL A 85 2.19 0.36 -9.52
N GLY A 86 2.01 1.67 -9.77
CA GLY A 86 2.56 2.33 -10.96
C GLY A 86 4.10 2.26 -11.04
N ARG A 87 4.78 2.14 -9.89
CA ARG A 87 6.25 2.05 -9.77
C ARG A 87 6.78 0.62 -9.64
N SER A 88 5.93 -0.40 -9.78
CA SER A 88 6.30 -1.81 -9.59
C SER A 88 6.92 -2.13 -8.22
N VAL A 89 6.58 -1.37 -7.19
CA VAL A 89 6.90 -1.70 -5.78
C VAL A 89 5.89 -2.72 -5.26
N LEU A 90 4.62 -2.53 -5.63
CA LEU A 90 3.54 -3.50 -5.45
C LEU A 90 3.09 -4.03 -6.81
N ALA A 91 2.67 -5.29 -6.88
CA ALA A 91 2.10 -5.88 -8.07
C ALA A 91 0.77 -6.57 -7.78
N PHE A 92 -0.11 -6.54 -8.77
CA PHE A 92 -1.35 -7.31 -8.73
C PHE A 92 -1.08 -8.77 -9.08
N LYS A 93 -1.41 -9.68 -8.17
CA LYS A 93 -1.45 -11.12 -8.41
C LYS A 93 -2.87 -11.62 -8.19
N GLY A 94 -3.61 -11.82 -9.28
CA GLY A 94 -5.04 -12.10 -9.25
C GLY A 94 -5.83 -10.91 -8.68
N HIS A 95 -6.43 -11.08 -7.50
CA HIS A 95 -7.19 -10.02 -6.80
C HIS A 95 -6.41 -9.36 -5.65
N LYS A 96 -5.17 -9.76 -5.38
CA LYS A 96 -4.38 -9.28 -4.23
C LYS A 96 -3.18 -8.45 -4.67
N LEU A 97 -2.78 -7.54 -3.80
CA LEU A 97 -1.55 -6.76 -3.95
C LEU A 97 -0.44 -7.44 -3.14
N GLU A 98 0.68 -7.73 -3.79
CA GLU A 98 1.88 -8.30 -3.17
C GLU A 98 3.08 -7.37 -3.42
N LEU A 99 4.05 -7.35 -2.50
CA LEU A 99 5.34 -6.68 -2.76
C LEU A 99 6.01 -7.36 -3.96
N TRP A 100 6.48 -6.56 -4.90
CA TRP A 100 7.31 -7.05 -6.00
C TRP A 100 8.71 -7.39 -5.46
N ARG A 101 8.83 -8.54 -4.80
CA ARG A 101 10.14 -9.16 -4.58
C ARG A 101 10.46 -9.95 -5.84
N GLN A 102 11.59 -9.65 -6.47
CA GLN A 102 12.18 -10.56 -7.44
C GLN A 102 12.31 -11.93 -6.76
N GLN A 103 11.54 -12.90 -7.24
CA GLN A 103 11.72 -14.28 -6.87
C GLN A 103 13.14 -14.66 -7.31
N PRO A 104 13.98 -15.27 -6.45
CA PRO A 104 15.19 -15.88 -6.97
C PRO A 104 14.73 -16.91 -8.00
N LEU A 105 15.23 -16.74 -9.23
CA LEU A 105 15.10 -17.71 -10.32
C LEU A 105 15.24 -19.10 -9.70
N LEU A 106 14.22 -19.96 -9.87
CA LEU A 106 14.33 -21.35 -9.49
C LEU A 106 15.65 -21.86 -10.06
N ALA A 107 16.59 -22.19 -9.16
CA ALA A 107 17.72 -23.02 -9.50
C ALA A 107 17.11 -24.33 -10.02
N ASP A 108 17.32 -24.55 -11.31
CA ASP A 108 17.07 -25.79 -12.01
C ASP A 108 17.64 -26.95 -11.19
N GLN A 109 16.77 -27.73 -10.57
CA GLN A 109 17.10 -29.07 -10.07
C GLN A 109 16.04 -30.03 -10.60
N THR A 110 16.04 -30.15 -11.93
CA THR A 110 15.57 -31.35 -12.61
C THR A 110 16.46 -32.53 -12.19
N THR A 111 15.91 -33.36 -11.30
CA THR A 111 15.90 -34.84 -11.36
C THR A 111 17.15 -35.55 -11.90
N ALA A 112 17.91 -36.22 -11.02
CA ALA A 112 18.33 -37.62 -11.21
C ALA A 112 19.09 -38.13 -9.97
N GLY A 113 18.34 -38.62 -8.98
CA GLY A 113 18.82 -39.81 -8.28
C GLY A 113 18.45 -41.01 -9.14
N ILE A 114 19.41 -41.89 -9.46
CA ILE A 114 19.27 -43.35 -9.71
C ILE A 114 20.71 -43.91 -9.85
N VAL A 115 21.08 -44.72 -8.85
CA VAL A 115 22.03 -45.85 -8.74
C VAL A 115 23.01 -46.19 -9.88
N GLU A 116 24.29 -46.39 -9.51
CA GLU A 116 25.20 -47.50 -9.90
C GLU A 116 26.50 -47.34 -9.06
N GLY A 117 27.13 -48.32 -8.41
CA GLY A 117 26.99 -49.77 -8.50
C GLY A 117 28.11 -50.43 -9.30
N ALA A 118 29.39 -50.25 -8.94
CA ALA A 118 30.50 -51.18 -9.23
C ALA A 118 31.76 -50.81 -8.44
#